data_AF-A0A2K8LT08-F1
#
_entry.id   AF-A0A2K8LT08-F1
#
_cell.length_a   1.000
_cell.length_b   1.000
_cell.length_c   1.000
_cell.angle_alpha   90.00
_cell.angle_beta   90.00
_cell.angle_gamma   90.00
#
_symmetry.space_group_name_H-M   'P 1'
#
loop_
_entity.id
_entity.type
_entity.pdbx_description
1 polymer ?
#
loop_
_entity_poly.entity_id
_entity_poly.type
_entity_poly.pdbx_seq_one_letter_code
_entity_poly.pdbx_strand_id
1 'polypeptide(L)'
;MPDRDNEIDLSTLEEPVRAYIKELRGENAKHRAAKNTVAAERDELAKKYEEAGQLLQSANERLTQFDAFKEKATKLDALTDDHEKLLTENSVLGDKLTRLEAAAKFGIADEADRIKGTTKEELEKDAEALAKRLGGRGLPMNPAAGFTPPPPNEDPLVQALRDAVGG
;
A
#
# COMPACT_ATOMS: atom_id res chain seq x y z
N MET A 1 4.59 33.78 -50.94
CA MET A 1 5.20 35.02 -51.45
C MET A 1 4.12 36.09 -51.40
N PRO A 2 4.31 37.27 -50.79
CA PRO A 2 3.31 38.33 -50.95
C PRO A 2 3.46 38.90 -52.36
N ASP A 3 2.37 38.91 -53.11
CA ASP A 3 2.27 39.49 -54.45
C ASP A 3 2.77 40.94 -54.43
N ARG A 4 3.88 41.21 -55.12
CA ARG A 4 4.53 42.53 -55.22
C ARG A 4 4.01 43.36 -56.40
N ASP A 5 2.89 42.96 -57.01
CA ASP A 5 2.51 43.49 -58.33
C ASP A 5 1.55 44.69 -58.28
N ASN A 6 1.42 45.37 -57.14
CA ASN A 6 0.59 46.58 -57.00
C ASN A 6 1.24 47.66 -56.13
N GLU A 7 2.56 47.87 -56.26
CA GLU A 7 3.19 49.08 -55.73
C GLU A 7 2.79 50.31 -56.56
N ILE A 8 1.71 50.98 -56.13
CA ILE A 8 1.36 52.31 -56.64
C ILE A 8 2.56 53.22 -56.39
N ASP A 9 3.17 53.74 -57.45
CA ASP A 9 4.21 54.75 -57.35
C ASP A 9 3.59 56.06 -56.83
N LEU A 10 3.76 56.26 -55.53
CA LEU A 10 3.28 57.42 -54.79
C LEU A 10 3.84 58.74 -55.35
N SER A 11 4.93 58.70 -56.14
CA SER A 11 5.56 59.88 -56.76
C SER A 11 4.69 60.56 -57.81
N THR A 12 3.70 59.84 -58.35
CA THR A 12 2.78 60.31 -59.41
C THR A 12 1.47 60.91 -58.88
N LEU A 13 1.23 60.81 -57.57
CA LEU A 13 0.00 61.28 -56.93
C LEU A 13 0.15 62.70 -56.40
N GLU A 14 -0.93 63.48 -56.43
CA GLU A 14 -0.99 64.81 -55.81
C GLU A 14 -0.70 64.73 -54.30
N GLU A 15 -0.02 65.76 -53.78
CA GLU A 15 0.43 65.86 -52.39
C GLU A 15 -0.61 65.43 -51.33
N PRO A 16 -1.89 65.87 -51.37
CA PRO A 16 -2.88 65.47 -50.37
C PRO A 16 -3.22 63.97 -50.41
N VAL A 17 -3.30 63.38 -51.61
CA VAL A 17 -3.58 61.95 -51.79
C VAL A 17 -2.39 61.11 -51.31
N ARG A 18 -1.17 61.57 -51.60
CA ARG A 18 0.08 60.92 -51.17
C ARG A 18 0.22 60.91 -49.64
N ALA A 19 -0.10 62.03 -48.98
CA ALA A 19 -0.07 62.13 -47.52
C ALA A 19 -1.06 61.17 -46.87
N TYR A 20 -2.29 61.12 -47.38
CA TYR A 20 -3.34 60.23 -46.87
C TYR A 20 -2.99 58.74 -47.02
N ILE A 21 -2.42 58.32 -48.16
CA ILE A 21 -1.98 56.92 -48.34
C ILE A 21 -0.84 56.55 -47.38
N LYS A 22 0.11 57.48 -47.12
CA LYS A 22 1.18 57.24 -46.14
C LYS A 22 0.63 57.06 -44.74
N GLU A 23 -0.35 57.87 -44.35
CA GLU A 23 -1.04 57.76 -43.07
C GLU A 23 -1.75 56.40 -42.94
N LEU A 24 -2.55 56.01 -43.93
CA LEU A 24 -3.23 54.70 -43.95
C LEU A 24 -2.24 53.53 -43.89
N ARG A 25 -1.11 53.59 -44.60
CA ARG A 25 -0.06 52.56 -44.51
C ARG A 25 0.55 52.50 -43.10
N GLY A 26 0.76 53.65 -42.47
CA GLY A 26 1.25 53.75 -41.08
C GLY A 26 0.27 53.16 -40.07
N GLU A 27 -1.01 53.48 -40.19
CA GLU A 27 -2.06 52.92 -39.33
C GLU A 27 -2.21 51.41 -39.53
N ASN A 28 -2.18 50.93 -40.77
CA ASN A 28 -2.25 49.50 -41.07
C ASN A 28 -1.03 48.74 -40.50
N ALA A 29 0.16 49.33 -40.59
CA ALA A 29 1.37 48.77 -39.97
C ALA A 29 1.24 48.69 -38.44
N LYS A 30 0.72 49.73 -37.78
CA LYS A 30 0.44 49.72 -36.33
C LYS A 30 -0.58 48.65 -35.95
N HIS A 31 -1.66 48.52 -36.72
CA HIS A 31 -2.67 47.48 -36.49
C HIS A 31 -2.11 46.05 -36.64
N ARG A 32 -1.25 45.81 -37.64
CA ARG A 32 -0.59 44.51 -37.80
C ARG A 32 0.34 44.22 -36.63
N ALA A 33 1.12 45.21 -36.19
CA ALA A 33 1.99 45.06 -35.02
C ALA A 33 1.18 44.70 -33.76
N ALA A 34 0.08 45.41 -33.50
CA ALA A 34 -0.80 45.13 -32.36
C ALA A 34 -1.47 43.75 -32.44
N LYS A 35 -1.86 43.28 -33.63
CA LYS A 35 -2.38 41.92 -33.81
C LYS A 35 -1.33 40.85 -33.49
N ASN A 36 -0.08 41.08 -33.91
CA ASN A 36 1.01 40.15 -33.66
C ASN A 36 1.36 40.05 -32.18
N THR A 37 1.33 41.18 -31.44
CA THR A 37 1.57 41.15 -29.99
C THR A 37 0.48 40.38 -29.25
N VAL A 38 -0.79 40.63 -29.58
CA VAL A 38 -1.93 39.91 -28.97
C VAL A 38 -1.89 38.42 -29.31
N ALA A 39 -1.50 38.06 -30.53
CA ALA A 39 -1.34 36.66 -30.92
C ALA A 39 -0.23 35.97 -30.09
N ALA A 40 0.91 36.65 -29.91
CA ALA A 40 2.01 36.12 -29.09
C ALA A 40 1.62 35.94 -27.62
N GLU A 41 0.92 36.92 -27.03
CA GLU A 41 0.40 36.82 -25.66
C GLU A 41 -0.59 35.67 -25.49
N ARG A 42 -1.47 35.48 -26.48
CA ARG A 42 -2.43 34.36 -26.48
C ARG A 42 -1.71 33.02 -26.54
N ASP A 43 -0.68 32.89 -27.38
CA ASP A 43 0.10 31.66 -27.51
C ASP A 43 0.87 31.35 -26.22
N GLU A 44 1.42 32.37 -25.55
CA GLU A 44 2.05 32.21 -24.24
C GLU A 44 1.06 31.77 -23.17
N LEU A 45 -0.13 32.37 -23.14
CA LEU A 45 -1.18 32.01 -22.19
C LEU A 45 -1.67 30.57 -22.42
N ALA A 46 -1.82 30.15 -23.69
CA ALA A 46 -2.21 28.79 -24.04
C ALA A 46 -1.20 27.76 -23.51
N LYS A 47 0.11 28.02 -23.65
CA LYS A 47 1.16 27.16 -23.10
C LYS A 47 1.08 27.05 -21.58
N LYS A 48 0.88 28.17 -20.88
CA LYS A 48 0.71 28.19 -19.41
C LYS A 48 -0.50 27.36 -18.96
N TYR A 49 -1.61 27.41 -19.70
CA TYR A 49 -2.78 26.58 -19.41
C TYR A 49 -2.51 25.09 -19.62
N GLU A 50 -1.78 24.73 -20.68
CA GLU A 50 -1.40 23.34 -20.93
C GLU A 50 -0.48 22.79 -19.84
N GLU A 51 0.55 23.56 -19.45
CA GLU A 51 1.45 23.22 -18.35
C GLU A 51 0.69 23.06 -17.02
N ALA A 52 -0.23 23.97 -16.72
CA ALA A 52 -1.09 23.87 -15.53
C ALA A 52 -1.98 22.61 -15.56
N GLY A 53 -2.52 22.27 -16.73
CA GLY A 53 -3.30 21.04 -16.93
C GLY A 53 -2.48 19.78 -16.66
N GLN A 54 -1.25 19.71 -17.17
CA GLN A 54 -0.35 18.58 -16.93
C GLN A 54 0.04 18.45 -15.45
N LEU A 55 0.31 19.57 -14.78
CA LEU A 55 0.60 19.59 -13.34
C LEU A 55 -0.58 19.08 -12.51
N LEU A 56 -1.81 19.51 -12.84
CA LEU A 56 -3.03 19.04 -12.18
C LEU A 56 -3.24 17.54 -12.38
N GLN A 57 -3.02 17.04 -13.59
CA GLN A 57 -3.10 15.60 -13.86
C GLN A 57 -2.10 14.82 -13.01
N SER A 58 -0.83 15.26 -12.97
CA SER A 58 0.19 14.60 -12.14
C SER A 58 -0.15 14.63 -10.65
N ALA A 59 -0.72 15.73 -10.15
CA ALA A 59 -1.17 15.82 -8.77
C ALA A 59 -2.30 14.82 -8.45
N ASN A 60 -3.27 14.66 -9.36
CA ASN A 60 -4.35 13.69 -9.20
C ASN A 60 -3.85 12.23 -9.22
N GLU A 61 -2.89 11.92 -10.07
CA GLU A 61 -2.26 10.59 -10.10
C GLU A 61 -1.57 10.27 -8.75
N ARG A 62 -0.85 11.25 -8.19
CA ARG A 62 -0.21 11.10 -6.86
C ARG A 62 -1.22 10.94 -5.73
N LEU A 63 -2.33 11.67 -5.75
CA LEU A 63 -3.41 11.51 -4.78
C LEU A 63 -4.01 10.10 -4.83
N THR A 64 -4.26 9.59 -6.03
CA THR A 64 -4.80 8.24 -6.22
C THR A 64 -3.85 7.17 -5.67
N GLN A 65 -2.53 7.33 -5.88
CA GLN A 65 -1.52 6.45 -5.30
C GLN A 65 -1.49 6.53 -3.77
N PHE A 66 -1.68 7.72 -3.21
CA PHE A 66 -1.71 7.93 -1.77
C PHE A 66 -2.93 7.27 -1.12
N ASP A 67 -4.10 7.34 -1.75
CA ASP A 67 -5.30 6.64 -1.27
C ASP A 67 -5.12 5.11 -1.31
N ALA A 68 -4.49 4.58 -2.36
CA ALA A 68 -4.12 3.16 -2.42
C ALA A 68 -3.12 2.76 -1.33
N PHE A 69 -2.20 3.65 -0.95
CA PHE A 69 -1.28 3.41 0.15
C PHE A 69 -2.01 3.38 1.50
N LYS A 70 -2.95 4.30 1.74
CA LYS A 70 -3.78 4.27 2.95
C LYS A 70 -4.57 2.97 3.10
N GLU A 71 -5.16 2.48 2.01
CA GLU A 71 -5.88 1.21 2.04
C GLU A 71 -4.95 0.05 2.44
N LYS A 72 -3.73 0.01 1.88
CA LYS A 72 -2.71 -0.99 2.27
C LYS A 72 -2.31 -0.86 3.74
N ALA A 73 -2.13 0.35 4.25
CA ALA A 73 -1.80 0.58 5.66
C ALA A 73 -2.89 0.02 6.58
N THR A 74 -4.17 0.29 6.29
CA THR A 74 -5.28 -0.25 7.11
C THR A 74 -5.35 -1.78 7.10
N LYS A 75 -5.02 -2.42 5.98
CA LYS A 75 -4.95 -3.89 5.89
C LYS A 75 -3.77 -4.45 6.69
N LEU A 76 -2.64 -3.73 6.73
CA LEU A 76 -1.48 -4.11 7.52
C LEU A 76 -1.76 -4.04 9.03
N ASP A 77 -2.45 -2.99 9.48
CA ASP A 77 -2.86 -2.84 10.88
C ASP A 77 -3.77 -4.00 11.29
N ALA A 78 -4.79 -4.32 10.49
CA ALA A 78 -5.68 -5.45 10.76
C ALA A 78 -4.94 -6.80 10.79
N LEU A 79 -3.98 -7.01 9.89
CA LEU A 79 -3.16 -8.22 9.88
C LEU A 79 -2.26 -8.32 11.11
N THR A 80 -1.76 -7.18 11.60
CA THR A 80 -0.93 -7.12 12.82
C THR A 80 -1.76 -7.47 14.05
N ASP A 81 -2.96 -6.92 14.17
CA ASP A 81 -3.90 -7.24 15.24
C ASP A 81 -4.25 -8.75 15.26
N ASP A 82 -4.51 -9.34 14.09
CA ASP A 82 -4.83 -10.76 13.99
C ASP A 82 -3.60 -11.65 14.27
N HIS A 83 -2.40 -11.22 13.87
CA HIS A 83 -1.16 -11.91 14.22
C HIS A 83 -0.90 -11.89 15.74
N GLU A 84 -1.14 -10.77 16.42
CA GLU A 84 -1.02 -10.69 17.87
C GLU A 84 -2.03 -11.61 18.58
N LYS A 85 -3.29 -11.64 18.13
CA LYS A 85 -4.28 -12.59 18.65
C LYS A 85 -3.82 -14.04 18.48
N LEU A 86 -3.38 -14.42 17.29
CA LEU A 86 -2.90 -15.77 17.02
C LEU A 86 -1.69 -16.15 17.88
N LEU A 87 -0.76 -15.20 18.12
CA LEU A 87 0.36 -15.44 19.04
C LEU A 87 -0.11 -15.69 20.47
N THR A 88 -1.08 -14.91 20.97
CA THR A 88 -1.64 -15.12 22.31
C THR A 88 -2.37 -16.46 22.41
N GLU A 89 -3.16 -16.82 21.40
CA GLU A 89 -3.85 -18.12 21.36
C GLU A 89 -2.86 -19.28 21.31
N ASN A 90 -1.81 -19.17 20.49
CA ASN A 90 -0.78 -20.20 20.38
C ASN A 90 -0.02 -20.37 21.70
N SER A 91 0.32 -19.27 22.38
CA SER A 91 0.90 -19.33 23.73
C SER A 91 -0.01 -20.05 24.72
N VAL A 92 -1.31 -19.71 24.75
CA VAL A 92 -2.29 -20.34 25.65
C VAL A 92 -2.45 -21.82 25.33
N LEU A 93 -2.48 -22.20 24.05
CA LEU A 93 -2.57 -23.59 23.62
C LEU A 93 -1.30 -24.36 23.98
N GLY A 94 -0.12 -23.78 23.82
CA GLY A 94 1.15 -24.36 24.24
C GLY A 94 1.20 -24.63 25.75
N ASP A 95 0.75 -23.66 26.57
CA ASP A 95 0.66 -23.82 28.02
C ASP A 95 -0.33 -24.92 28.41
N LYS A 96 -1.49 -24.99 27.74
CA LYS A 96 -2.47 -26.07 27.96
C LYS A 96 -1.90 -27.44 27.57
N LEU A 97 -1.18 -27.51 26.46
CA LEU A 97 -0.60 -28.76 25.96
C LEU A 97 0.47 -29.28 26.93
N THR A 98 1.36 -28.42 27.43
CA THR A 98 2.38 -28.82 28.41
C THR A 98 1.77 -29.28 29.74
N ARG A 99 0.67 -28.64 30.20
CA ARG A 99 -0.09 -29.11 31.37
C ARG A 99 -0.77 -30.45 31.12
N LEU A 100 -1.39 -30.64 29.96
CA LEU A 100 -2.01 -31.90 29.56
C LEU A 100 -0.99 -33.04 29.48
N GLU A 101 0.19 -32.79 28.90
CA GLU A 101 1.28 -33.77 28.85
C GLU A 101 1.74 -34.17 30.26
N ALA A 102 1.93 -33.21 31.16
CA ALA A 102 2.29 -33.47 32.55
C ALA A 102 1.19 -34.27 33.28
N ALA A 103 -0.08 -33.90 33.12
CA ALA A 103 -1.22 -34.60 33.71
C ALA A 103 -1.38 -36.03 33.17
N ALA A 104 -1.21 -36.21 31.86
CA ALA A 104 -1.33 -37.50 31.19
C ALA A 104 -0.29 -38.51 31.67
N LYS A 105 0.94 -38.07 31.98
CA LYS A 105 1.99 -38.93 32.56
C LYS A 105 1.55 -39.62 33.85
N PHE A 106 0.68 -38.99 34.63
CA PHE A 106 0.18 -39.51 35.90
C PHE A 106 -1.27 -40.01 35.82
N GLY A 107 -1.83 -40.12 34.61
CA GLY A 107 -3.18 -40.67 34.37
C GLY A 107 -4.33 -39.75 34.81
N ILE A 108 -4.08 -38.45 34.94
CA ILE A 108 -5.05 -37.44 35.41
C ILE A 108 -5.31 -36.35 34.35
N ALA A 109 -5.35 -36.72 33.06
CA ALA A 109 -5.49 -35.77 31.95
C ALA A 109 -6.70 -34.82 32.09
N ASP A 110 -7.81 -35.31 32.64
CA ASP A 110 -9.03 -34.51 32.89
C ASP A 110 -8.83 -33.38 33.91
N GLU A 111 -7.74 -33.41 34.67
CA GLU A 111 -7.41 -32.47 35.75
C GLU A 111 -6.23 -31.55 35.38
N ALA A 112 -5.83 -31.52 34.10
CA ALA A 112 -4.70 -30.71 33.62
C ALA A 112 -4.84 -29.21 33.95
N ASP A 113 -6.07 -28.68 33.93
CA ASP A 113 -6.35 -27.27 34.28
C ASP A 113 -6.09 -26.95 35.76
N ARG A 114 -5.99 -27.96 36.64
CA ARG A 114 -5.68 -27.77 38.07
C ARG A 114 -4.18 -27.66 38.37
N ILE A 115 -3.32 -28.01 37.42
CA ILE A 115 -1.87 -27.96 37.58
C ILE A 115 -1.40 -26.50 37.46
N LYS A 116 -0.69 -26.02 38.48
CA LYS A 116 -0.28 -24.61 38.61
C LYS A 116 1.20 -24.35 38.34
N GLY A 117 1.99 -25.39 38.09
CA GLY A 117 3.40 -25.26 37.75
C GLY A 117 3.63 -24.36 36.54
N THR A 118 4.77 -23.68 36.51
CA THR A 118 5.18 -22.83 35.39
C THR A 118 6.38 -23.39 34.64
N THR A 119 7.21 -24.17 35.32
CA THR A 119 8.28 -24.95 34.70
C THR A 119 7.85 -26.40 34.53
N LYS A 120 8.50 -27.11 33.61
CA LYS A 120 8.25 -28.53 33.37
C LYS A 120 8.36 -29.38 34.65
N GLU A 121 9.35 -29.07 35.48
CA GLU A 121 9.61 -29.77 36.74
C GLU A 121 8.54 -29.47 37.80
N GLU A 122 8.05 -28.22 37.86
CA GLU A 122 6.93 -27.85 38.73
C GLU A 122 5.63 -28.49 38.27
N LEU A 123 5.36 -28.50 36.97
CA LEU A 123 4.18 -29.12 36.38
C LEU A 123 4.12 -30.62 36.70
N GLU A 124 5.25 -31.32 36.57
CA GLU A 124 5.33 -32.76 36.88
C GLU A 124 5.16 -33.04 38.39
N LYS A 125 5.79 -32.24 39.26
CA LYS A 125 5.63 -32.40 40.73
C LYS A 125 4.21 -32.12 41.19
N ASP A 126 3.58 -31.08 40.64
CA ASP A 126 2.22 -30.71 40.99
C ASP A 126 1.21 -31.73 40.45
N ALA A 127 1.42 -32.24 39.23
CA ALA A 127 0.65 -33.36 38.67
C ALA A 127 0.77 -34.63 39.54
N GLU A 128 1.98 -34.98 39.98
CA GLU A 128 2.21 -36.12 40.87
C GLU A 128 1.50 -35.95 42.23
N ALA A 129 1.57 -34.76 42.82
CA ALA A 129 0.90 -34.43 44.07
C ALA A 129 -0.64 -34.50 43.93
N LEU A 130 -1.16 -34.02 42.79
CA LEU A 130 -2.59 -34.07 42.47
C LEU A 130 -3.06 -35.52 42.26
N ALA A 131 -2.30 -36.33 41.50
CA ALA A 131 -2.60 -37.73 41.26
C ALA A 131 -2.62 -38.56 42.55
N LYS A 132 -1.70 -38.29 43.48
CA LYS A 132 -1.69 -38.87 44.83
C LYS A 132 -2.92 -38.49 45.64
N ARG A 133 -3.38 -37.24 45.54
CA ARG A 133 -4.60 -36.75 46.23
C ARG A 133 -5.89 -37.32 45.65
N LEU A 134 -5.95 -37.53 44.34
CA LEU A 134 -7.11 -38.11 43.65
C LEU A 134 -7.24 -39.63 43.83
N GLY A 135 -6.33 -40.24 44.62
CA GLY A 135 -6.49 -41.60 45.12
C GLY A 135 -6.14 -42.68 44.10
N GLY A 136 -5.07 -42.51 43.33
CA GLY A 136 -4.54 -43.60 42.50
C GLY A 136 -5.51 -44.13 41.46
N ARG A 137 -6.47 -43.31 41.01
CA ARG A 137 -7.32 -43.56 39.84
C ARG A 137 -6.48 -43.38 38.56
N GLY A 138 -5.39 -44.14 38.46
CA GLY A 138 -4.65 -44.26 37.22
C GLY A 138 -5.58 -44.93 36.21
N LEU A 139 -6.01 -44.18 35.20
CA LEU A 139 -6.44 -44.80 33.97
C LEU A 139 -5.27 -45.68 33.47
N PRO A 140 -5.53 -46.91 33.01
CA PRO A 140 -4.47 -47.80 32.54
C PRO A 140 -3.67 -47.09 31.44
N MET A 141 -2.34 -47.05 31.60
CA MET A 141 -1.41 -46.57 30.58
C MET A 141 -1.78 -47.19 29.22
N ASN A 142 -2.24 -46.35 28.29
CA ASN A 142 -2.53 -46.77 26.93
C ASN A 142 -1.20 -46.87 26.17
N PRO A 143 -0.78 -48.05 25.65
CA PRO A 143 0.52 -48.27 25.01
C PRO A 143 0.66 -47.63 23.61
N ALA A 144 -0.11 -46.59 23.29
CA ALA A 144 -0.12 -45.92 21.99
C ALA A 144 0.96 -44.82 21.84
N ALA A 145 2.06 -44.90 22.60
CA ALA A 145 3.22 -44.00 22.54
C ALA A 145 4.07 -44.15 21.25
N GLY A 146 3.43 -44.49 20.13
CA GLY A 146 4.02 -44.62 18.80
C GLY A 146 3.40 -43.69 17.75
N PHE A 147 2.51 -42.77 18.14
CA PHE A 147 1.95 -41.80 17.20
C PHE A 147 2.98 -40.70 16.93
N THR A 148 3.72 -40.84 15.84
CA THR A 148 4.49 -39.74 15.27
C THR A 148 3.47 -38.70 14.77
N PRO A 149 3.52 -37.45 15.25
CA PRO A 149 2.66 -36.41 14.68
C PRO A 149 2.99 -36.28 13.18
N PRO A 150 1.98 -36.12 12.30
CA PRO A 150 2.25 -35.79 10.91
C PRO A 150 3.10 -34.51 10.88
N PRO A 151 4.06 -34.41 9.94
CA PRO A 151 4.87 -33.22 9.81
C PRO A 151 3.96 -31.99 9.69
N PRO A 152 4.31 -30.86 10.32
CA PRO A 152 3.52 -29.65 10.20
C PRO A 152 3.36 -29.34 8.72
N ASN A 153 2.11 -29.16 8.28
CA ASN A 153 1.84 -28.65 6.94
C ASN A 153 2.64 -27.35 6.79
N GLU A 154 3.47 -27.27 5.74
CA GLU A 154 4.25 -26.06 5.47
C GLU A 154 3.31 -24.86 5.45
N ASP A 155 3.64 -23.84 6.24
CA ASP A 155 2.86 -22.61 6.34
C ASP A 155 2.74 -22.01 4.92
N PRO A 156 1.52 -21.70 4.43
CA PRO A 156 1.34 -21.12 3.10
C PRO A 156 2.14 -19.82 2.90
N LEU A 157 2.48 -19.10 3.98
CA LEU A 157 3.37 -17.93 3.92
C LEU A 157 4.82 -18.31 3.62
N VAL A 158 5.31 -19.43 4.16
CA VAL A 158 6.66 -19.95 3.92
C VAL A 158 6.78 -20.47 2.48
N GLN A 159 5.73 -21.09 1.96
CA GLN A 159 5.64 -21.52 0.56
C GLN A 159 5.70 -20.31 -0.40
N ALA A 160 4.86 -19.30 -0.15
CA ALA A 160 4.82 -18.08 -0.96
C ALA A 160 6.15 -17.31 -0.97
N LEU A 161 6.88 -17.30 0.15
CA LEU A 161 8.19 -16.66 0.23
C LEU A 161 9.27 -17.43 -0.54
N ARG A 162 9.24 -18.77 -0.52
CA ARG A 162 10.16 -19.62 -1.28
C ARG A 162 9.95 -19.44 -2.78
N ASP A 163 8.69 -19.38 -3.22
CA ASP A 163 8.33 -19.18 -4.62
C ASP A 163 8.71 -17.77 -5.13
N ALA A 164 8.70 -16.76 -4.25
CA ALA A 164 9.09 -15.39 -4.59
C ALA A 164 10.61 -15.18 -4.68
N VAL A 165 11.42 -16.02 -4.02
CA VAL A 165 12.90 -15.90 -3.98
C VAL A 165 13.59 -16.88 -4.94
N GLY A 166 12.88 -17.92 -5.40
CA GLY A 166 13.41 -18.98 -6.27
C GLY A 166 13.04 -18.92 -7.75
N GLY A 167 12.46 -17.81 -8.23
CA GLY A 167 12.06 -17.59 -9.63
C GLY A 167 12.99 -16.66 -10.39
#